data_AF-A0A5B7HWK6-F1
#
_entry.id   AF-A0A5B7HWK6-F1
#
_cell.length_a   1.000
_cell.length_b   1.000
_cell.length_c   1.000
_cell.angle_alpha   90.00
_cell.angle_beta   90.00
_cell.angle_gamma   90.00
#
_symmetry.space_group_name_H-M   'P 1'
#
loop_
_entity.id
_entity.type
_entity.pdbx_description
1 polymer ?
#
loop_
_entity_poly.entity_id
_entity_poly.type
_entity_poly.pdbx_seq_one_letter_code
_entity_poly.pdbx_strand_id
1 'polypeptide(L)'
;MGGKVVIEAVHILGGAPGEPVHPEIRKFCSSVSKKNVNIEYEDTNLPIIYVVTPTYRRPEMVAELTRLGQTLTMVKRIHWIVAEDSHTCSPPITSLLDRLGKY
;
A
#
# COMPACT_ATOMS: atom_id res chain seq x y z
N MET A 1 13.20 11.93 -14.94
CA MET A 1 13.20 10.45 -15.09
C MET A 1 12.78 9.82 -13.75
N GLY A 2 11.50 9.59 -13.51
CA GLY A 2 11.06 8.94 -12.27
C GLY A 2 9.56 8.71 -12.31
N GLY A 3 9.14 7.55 -12.81
CA GLY A 3 7.73 7.19 -12.85
C GLY A 3 7.24 6.92 -11.43
N LYS A 4 6.14 7.54 -11.04
CA LYS A 4 5.62 7.54 -9.68
C LYS A 4 5.15 6.15 -9.27
N VAL A 5 5.54 5.70 -8.09
CA VAL A 5 4.96 4.52 -7.43
C VAL A 5 3.85 5.02 -6.50
N VAL A 6 2.65 4.48 -6.67
CA VAL A 6 1.54 4.72 -5.75
C VAL A 6 1.46 3.51 -4.83
N ILE A 7 1.52 3.75 -3.51
CA ILE A 7 1.53 2.71 -2.50
C ILE A 7 0.32 2.91 -1.60
N GLU A 8 -0.47 1.85 -1.44
CA GLU A 8 -1.70 1.84 -0.67
C GLU A 8 -1.73 0.65 0.29
N ALA A 9 -2.17 0.91 1.53
CA ALA A 9 -2.38 -0.10 2.55
C ALA A 9 -3.87 -0.35 2.72
N VAL A 10 -4.32 -1.56 2.47
CA VAL A 10 -5.72 -1.97 2.57
C VAL A 10 -5.85 -3.06 3.62
N HIS A 11 -6.92 -3.03 4.38
CA HIS A 11 -7.28 -4.12 5.27
C HIS A 11 -8.27 -5.06 4.61
N ILE A 12 -8.12 -6.36 4.87
CA ILE A 12 -9.07 -7.37 4.42
C ILE A 12 -9.41 -8.19 5.66
N LEU A 13 -10.72 -8.37 5.93
CA LEU A 13 -11.34 -8.90 7.15
C LEU A 13 -11.62 -7.80 8.19
N GLY A 14 -12.86 -7.44 8.53
CA GLY A 14 -14.05 -8.27 8.76
C GLY A 14 -14.25 -8.32 10.27
N GLY A 15 -15.25 -7.57 10.78
CA GLY A 15 -15.43 -7.25 12.21
C GLY A 15 -15.29 -8.43 13.18
N ALA A 16 -14.85 -8.12 14.40
CA ALA A 16 -14.63 -9.12 15.45
C ALA A 16 -15.95 -9.85 15.85
N PRO A 17 -15.87 -11.09 16.39
CA PRO A 17 -17.04 -11.77 16.92
C PRO A 17 -17.67 -10.98 18.07
N GLY A 18 -18.88 -10.44 17.85
CA GLY A 18 -19.62 -9.66 18.85
C GLY A 18 -19.64 -8.15 18.61
N GLU A 19 -19.01 -7.65 17.56
CA GLU A 19 -19.06 -6.24 17.18
C GLU A 19 -20.32 -5.98 16.33
N PRO A 20 -21.11 -4.91 16.57
CA PRO A 20 -22.28 -4.62 15.75
C PRO A 20 -21.84 -4.46 14.30
N VAL A 21 -22.47 -5.23 13.40
CA VAL A 21 -22.22 -5.20 11.95
C VAL A 21 -22.69 -3.86 11.40
N HIS A 22 -21.91 -2.82 11.63
CA HIS A 22 -21.98 -1.63 10.79
C HIS A 22 -21.44 -2.04 9.42
N PRO A 23 -22.03 -1.57 8.30
CA PRO A 23 -21.52 -1.83 6.97
C PRO A 23 -20.10 -1.25 6.87
N GLU A 24 -19.11 -2.08 7.19
CA GLU A 24 -17.71 -1.70 7.29
C GLU A 24 -17.21 -1.30 5.90
N ILE A 25 -17.20 0.01 5.67
CA ILE A 25 -16.42 0.62 4.59
C ILE A 25 -14.98 0.20 4.87
N ARG A 26 -14.42 -0.65 4.00
CA ARG A 26 -13.01 -1.07 3.97
C ARG A 26 -12.12 0.08 4.44
N LYS A 27 -11.59 -0.01 5.66
CA LYS A 27 -10.83 1.09 6.25
C LYS A 27 -9.46 1.12 5.60
N PHE A 28 -9.22 2.15 4.79
CA PHE A 28 -7.91 2.41 4.21
C PHE A 28 -6.93 2.80 5.32
N CYS A 29 -5.82 2.08 5.44
CA CYS A 29 -4.86 2.25 6.54
C CYS A 29 -3.79 3.30 6.24
N SER A 30 -3.47 3.49 4.96
CA SER A 30 -2.67 4.60 4.48
C SER A 30 -3.11 4.92 3.07
N SER A 31 -3.49 6.17 2.84
CA SER A 31 -3.56 6.76 1.52
C SER A 31 -2.37 7.69 1.37
N VAL A 32 -1.33 7.28 0.64
CA VAL A 32 -0.32 8.22 0.18
C VAL A 32 -0.96 9.04 -0.94
N SER A 33 -1.66 10.10 -0.53
CA SER A 33 -2.34 11.02 -1.43
C SER A 33 -1.30 11.82 -2.22
N LYS A 34 -1.48 11.81 -3.54
CA LYS A 34 -0.64 12.45 -4.55
C LYS A 34 -0.28 13.87 -4.12
N LYS A 35 1.02 14.17 -3.98
CA LYS A 35 1.48 15.56 -4.08
C LYS A 35 1.03 16.10 -5.45
N ASN A 36 0.53 17.34 -5.48
CA ASN A 36 0.33 18.09 -6.72
C ASN A 36 1.68 18.20 -7.44
N VAL A 37 1.92 17.29 -8.38
CA VAL A 37 3.12 17.28 -9.21
C VAL A 37 2.72 17.81 -10.58
N ASN A 38 3.34 18.91 -10.99
CA ASN A 38 3.31 19.39 -12.37
C ASN A 38 3.62 18.21 -13.29
N ILE A 39 2.68 17.88 -14.17
CA ILE A 39 2.74 16.70 -15.03
C ILE A 39 3.84 16.96 -16.07
N GLU A 40 5.07 16.56 -15.76
CA GLU A 40 6.01 16.16 -16.83
C GLU A 40 5.33 15.02 -17.60
N TYR A 41 5.37 15.11 -18.93
CA TYR A 41 4.66 14.27 -19.88
C TYR A 41 4.98 12.78 -19.65
N GLU A 42 4.27 12.17 -18.70
CA GLU A 42 4.30 10.75 -18.40
C GLU A 42 3.76 10.04 -19.63
N ASP A 43 4.47 9.03 -20.13
CA ASP A 43 4.04 8.23 -21.28
C ASP A 43 2.64 7.65 -20.98
N THR A 44 1.61 8.29 -21.53
CA THR A 44 0.21 8.02 -21.21
C THR A 44 -0.20 6.62 -21.68
N ASN A 45 0.60 6.02 -22.56
CA ASN A 45 0.39 4.68 -23.12
C ASN A 45 0.95 3.53 -22.26
N LEU A 46 1.79 3.79 -21.26
CA LEU A 46 2.35 2.70 -20.43
C LEU A 46 1.27 2.21 -19.44
N PRO A 47 0.84 0.92 -19.43
CA PRO A 47 -0.18 0.45 -18.50
C PRO A 47 0.28 0.51 -17.04
N ILE A 48 -0.68 0.64 -16.10
CA ILE A 48 -0.42 0.57 -14.66
C ILE A 48 -0.38 -0.90 -14.25
N ILE A 49 0.63 -1.29 -13.46
CA ILE A 49 0.73 -2.63 -12.88
C ILE A 49 0.19 -2.57 -11.46
N TYR A 50 -0.88 -3.31 -11.19
CA TYR A 50 -1.43 -3.47 -9.85
C TYR A 50 -0.81 -4.69 -9.18
N VAL A 51 -0.07 -4.47 -8.09
CA VAL A 51 0.53 -5.54 -7.28
C VAL A 51 -0.26 -5.64 -5.99
N VAL A 52 -0.92 -6.78 -5.76
CA VAL A 52 -1.65 -7.05 -4.50
C VAL A 52 -0.84 -8.03 -3.68
N THR A 53 -0.42 -7.63 -2.48
CA THR A 53 0.38 -8.45 -1.57
C THR A 53 -0.40 -8.68 -0.27
N PRO A 54 -1.06 -9.84 -0.10
CA PRO A 54 -1.59 -10.22 1.20
C PRO A 54 -0.44 -10.45 2.18
N THR A 55 -0.65 -10.04 3.44
CA THR A 55 0.33 -10.20 4.52
C THR A 55 -0.38 -10.36 5.85
N TYR A 56 0.30 -10.91 6.85
CA TYR A 56 -0.22 -11.11 8.20
C TYR A 56 0.90 -10.93 9.23
N ARG A 57 0.54 -10.79 10.50
CA ARG A 57 1.49 -10.46 11.56
C ARG A 57 2.48 -11.61 11.83
N ARG A 58 3.76 -11.35 11.56
CA ARG A 58 4.90 -12.22 11.87
C ARG A 58 6.19 -11.42 12.07
N PRO A 59 7.21 -11.93 12.79
CA PRO A 59 8.45 -11.18 13.05
C PRO A 59 9.16 -10.67 11.80
N GLU A 60 9.12 -11.43 10.72
CA GLU A 60 9.78 -11.14 9.44
C GLU A 60 8.98 -10.21 8.50
N MET A 61 7.72 -9.91 8.84
CA MET A 61 6.77 -9.17 7.97
C MET A 61 7.35 -7.85 7.44
N VAL A 62 7.92 -7.05 8.34
CA VAL A 62 8.50 -5.74 7.97
C VAL A 62 9.73 -5.92 7.08
N ALA A 63 10.55 -6.94 7.33
CA ALA A 63 11.76 -7.20 6.55
C ALA A 63 11.41 -7.63 5.11
N GLU A 64 10.41 -8.49 4.95
CA GLU A 64 9.94 -8.92 3.64
C GLU A 64 9.29 -7.79 2.85
N LEU A 65 8.38 -7.03 3.47
CA LEU A 65 7.75 -5.87 2.83
C LEU A 65 8.78 -4.79 2.49
N THR A 66 9.84 -4.63 3.29
CA THR A 66 10.93 -3.68 2.99
C THR A 66 11.65 -4.07 1.71
N ARG A 67 12.10 -5.33 1.60
CA ARG A 67 12.84 -5.82 0.42
C ARG A 67 11.97 -5.79 -0.84
N LEU A 68 10.70 -6.20 -0.72
CA LEU A 68 9.74 -6.13 -1.82
C LEU A 68 9.49 -4.68 -2.25
N GLY A 69 9.19 -3.80 -1.30
CA GLY A 69 8.92 -2.39 -1.56
C GLY A 69 10.08 -1.67 -2.25
N GLN A 70 11.32 -1.87 -1.78
CA GLN A 70 12.53 -1.36 -2.44
C GLN A 70 12.65 -1.86 -3.88
N THR A 71 12.27 -3.11 -4.14
CA THR A 71 12.27 -3.66 -5.50
C THR A 71 11.21 -3.00 -6.38
N LEU A 72 10.00 -2.83 -5.86
CA LEU A 72 8.88 -2.21 -6.57
C LEU A 72 9.13 -0.72 -6.87
N THR A 73 9.84 0.01 -6.01
CA THR A 73 10.21 1.42 -6.25
C THR A 73 11.08 1.63 -7.51
N MET A 74 11.74 0.58 -8.01
CA MET A 74 12.54 0.66 -9.24
C MET A 74 11.70 0.60 -10.53
N VAL A 75 10.42 0.20 -10.44
CA VAL A 75 9.55 0.02 -11.60
C VAL A 75 8.58 1.19 -11.72
N LYS A 76 8.49 1.77 -12.92
CA LYS A 76 7.55 2.86 -13.19
C LYS A 76 6.10 2.34 -13.28
N ARG A 77 5.14 3.18 -12.90
CA ARG A 77 3.69 2.89 -13.00
C ARG A 77 3.25 1.63 -12.25
N ILE A 78 3.80 1.40 -11.06
CA ILE A 78 3.29 0.40 -10.12
C ILE A 78 2.31 1.04 -9.14
N HIS A 79 1.19 0.36 -8.93
CA HIS A 79 0.26 0.58 -7.83
C HIS A 79 0.33 -0.62 -6.89
N TRP A 80 0.96 -0.44 -5.73
CA TRP A 80 1.17 -1.52 -4.76
C TRP A 80 0.14 -1.46 -3.65
N ILE A 81 -0.66 -2.53 -3.51
CA ILE A 81 -1.70 -2.69 -2.51
C ILE A 81 -1.24 -3.76 -1.51
N VAL A 82 -0.96 -3.34 -0.28
CA VAL A 82 -0.62 -4.26 0.81
C VAL A 82 -1.91 -4.58 1.58
N ALA A 83 -2.32 -5.85 1.54
CA ALA A 83 -3.53 -6.35 2.19
C ALA A 83 -3.19 -7.03 3.52
N GLU A 84 -3.27 -6.31 4.63
CA GLU A 84 -2.98 -6.87 5.96
C GLU A 84 -4.19 -7.65 6.50
N ASP A 85 -3.99 -8.91 6.85
CA ASP A 85 -4.90 -9.78 7.59
C ASP A 85 -4.76 -9.49 9.10
N SER A 86 -5.58 -8.55 9.58
CA SER A 86 -5.68 -8.11 10.97
C SER A 86 -7.10 -7.53 11.15
N HIS A 87 -7.40 -6.93 12.31
CA HIS A 87 -8.59 -6.08 12.50
C HIS A 87 -8.24 -4.57 12.64
N THR A 88 -6.95 -4.27 12.70
CA THR A 88 -6.43 -2.90 12.84
C THR A 88 -5.23 -2.67 11.92
N CYS A 89 -5.02 -1.41 11.55
CA CYS A 89 -3.84 -1.00 10.79
C CYS A 89 -2.59 -1.12 11.65
N SER A 90 -1.63 -1.97 11.27
CA SER A 90 -0.37 -2.08 11.99
C SER A 90 0.50 -0.83 11.81
N PRO A 91 0.85 -0.09 12.89
CA PRO A 91 1.71 1.09 12.79
C PRO A 91 3.05 0.84 12.07
N PRO A 92 3.72 -0.32 12.24
CA PRO A 92 4.94 -0.63 11.47
C PRO A 92 4.72 -0.70 9.96
N ILE A 93 3.58 -1.24 9.49
CA ILE A 93 3.25 -1.31 8.06
C ILE A 93 2.98 0.10 7.53
N THR A 94 2.12 0.86 8.21
CA THR A 94 1.82 2.25 7.82
C THR A 94 3.10 3.08 7.71
N SER A 95 3.97 3.02 8.73
CA SER A 95 5.25 3.74 8.73
C SER A 95 6.19 3.30 7.61
N LEU A 96 6.24 2.00 7.30
CA LEU A 96 7.04 1.48 6.19
C LEU A 96 6.54 2.00 4.83
N LEU A 97 5.23 1.93 4.59
CA LEU A 97 4.63 2.35 3.32
C LEU A 97 4.74 3.86 3.11
N ASP A 98 4.55 4.66 4.17
CA ASP A 98 4.76 6.10 4.14
C ASP A 98 6.23 6.48 3.84
N ARG A 99 7.19 5.67 4.28
CA ARG A 99 8.61 5.86 3.94
C ARG A 99 8.91 5.52 2.49
N LEU A 100 8.33 4.44 1.97
CA LEU A 100 8.54 4.01 0.59
C LEU A 100 7.87 4.94 -0.43
N GLY A 101 6.70 5.49 -0.10
CA GLY A 101 5.95 6.39 -0.99
C GLY A 101 6.46 7.83 -1.05
N LYS A 102 7.53 8.17 -0.31
CA LYS A 102 8.19 9.49 -0.34
C LYS A 102 9.22 9.64 -1.45
N TYR A 103 9.73 8.52 -1.97
CA TYR A 103 10.79 8.45 -2.98
C TYR A 103 10.19 8.11 -4.34
#